data_AF-A0A520UXI3-F1
#
_entry.id   AF-A0A520UXI3-F1
#
_cell.length_a   1.000
_cell.length_b   1.000
_cell.length_c   1.000
_cell.angle_alpha   90.00
_cell.angle_beta   90.00
_cell.angle_gamma   90.00
#
_symmetry.space_group_name_H-M   'P 1'
#
loop_
_entity.id
_entity.type
_entity.pdbx_description
1 polymer ?
#
loop_
_entity_poly.entity_id
_entity_poly.type
_entity_poly.pdbx_seq_one_letter_code
_entity_poly.pdbx_strand_id
1 'polypeptide(L)'
;MRGVIDALAIIELDEVARCFCKLPEDNFAVGFDSGTLHVYGSEGVVIDSAVLDSRIVGLASLQGVLVAGTNTGGVQAFNNEPLWIHPLESGCEVVTASSFHAVVADGSGRLVSLAEDGSKVAQAEVGHVISLTCAPDGVCAAALEDGRLLLLGPALEVLHDSPAAEDDVETISGMAFRHDGVLLVARNSLGMTVDDRPENRLECWHRESGLLNTSELPSRATALLPTGTGAIVGCFDGSLLSLDIGESDPRVITRLDYQISKIVQWGDDILVASWFDVFRITTEGEVVWHFEHIGVVEHILPLGERVALMGDDRKGRKPAPLVIIDPDSPPRYDDMHAEEEVTSISEEYSGALSDEEQRQVEMRPNMPEGAEGILDSLHEEMEVEVGQPAVESDLLENLSAAARAINLPPVADAGEDRTVDIDEEGKATVLLDGGRSYDPDGSIGGWAWEDGSGRVIGDASQVRVRLSGGVHVFHLTVTDDRGASSKSTITVQVR
;
A
#
# COMPACT_ATOMS: atom_id res chain seq x y z
N MET A 1 24.25 -14.58 -9.49
CA MET A 1 24.61 -13.20 -9.16
C MET A 1 23.68 -12.33 -9.99
N ARG A 2 22.84 -11.52 -9.36
CA ARG A 2 21.89 -10.68 -10.10
C ARG A 2 22.64 -9.43 -10.57
N GLY A 3 22.36 -9.00 -11.81
CA GLY A 3 22.92 -7.74 -12.31
C GLY A 3 22.31 -6.55 -11.55
N VAL A 4 23.09 -5.50 -11.34
CA VAL A 4 22.65 -4.24 -10.71
C VAL A 4 22.86 -3.09 -11.68
N ILE A 5 21.93 -2.14 -11.70
CA ILE A 5 22.06 -0.88 -12.47
C ILE A 5 22.19 0.31 -11.52
N ASP A 6 22.76 1.41 -12.01
CA ASP A 6 22.88 2.66 -11.25
C ASP A 6 21.68 3.57 -11.48
N ALA A 7 21.41 4.45 -10.52
CA ALA A 7 20.50 5.57 -10.72
C ALA A 7 21.11 6.60 -11.68
N LEU A 8 20.31 7.09 -12.62
CA LEU A 8 20.65 8.27 -13.44
C LEU A 8 20.59 9.55 -12.62
N ALA A 9 19.56 9.67 -11.77
CA ALA A 9 19.38 10.81 -10.86
C ALA A 9 18.74 10.36 -9.55
N ILE A 10 19.15 11.00 -8.46
CA ILE A 10 18.55 10.85 -7.13
C ILE A 10 18.14 12.26 -6.68
N ILE A 11 16.85 12.46 -6.52
CA ILE A 11 16.25 13.74 -6.14
C ILE A 11 15.75 13.62 -4.71
N GLU A 12 16.45 14.30 -3.81
CA GLU A 12 16.07 14.38 -2.40
C GLU A 12 14.78 15.18 -2.26
N LEU A 13 13.82 14.61 -1.52
CA LEU A 13 12.54 15.25 -1.24
C LEU A 13 12.57 15.82 0.18
N ASP A 14 12.06 17.04 0.33
CA ASP A 14 11.95 17.71 1.63
C ASP A 14 10.73 17.24 2.43
N GLU A 15 9.77 16.59 1.78
CA GLU A 15 8.51 16.11 2.35
C GLU A 15 8.03 14.81 1.70
N VAL A 16 7.09 14.13 2.37
CA VAL A 16 6.56 12.83 1.92
C VAL A 16 5.66 13.03 0.71
N ALA A 17 6.05 12.44 -0.41
CA ALA A 17 5.22 12.38 -1.61
C ALA A 17 4.12 11.33 -1.45
N ARG A 18 2.91 11.64 -1.95
CA ARG A 18 1.71 10.80 -1.76
C ARG A 18 1.11 10.27 -3.05
N CYS A 19 1.14 11.10 -4.08
CA CYS A 19 0.44 10.81 -5.31
C CYS A 19 1.21 11.31 -6.51
N PHE A 20 0.98 10.63 -7.63
CA PHE A 20 1.77 10.75 -8.85
C PHE A 20 0.87 10.72 -10.04
N CYS A 21 1.22 11.51 -11.05
CA CYS A 21 0.51 11.51 -12.31
C CYS A 21 1.50 11.69 -13.45
N LYS A 22 1.46 10.80 -14.44
CA LYS A 22 2.17 11.01 -15.70
C LYS A 22 1.49 12.13 -16.48
N LEU A 23 2.30 13.03 -17.01
CA LEU A 23 1.87 14.12 -17.88
C LEU A 23 2.39 13.89 -19.31
N PRO A 24 1.90 14.65 -20.29
CA PRO A 24 2.45 14.65 -21.64
C PRO A 24 3.95 14.97 -21.65
N GLU A 25 4.63 14.63 -22.76
CA GLU A 25 6.07 14.86 -22.96
C GLU A 25 6.97 14.18 -21.92
N ASP A 26 6.49 13.08 -21.34
CA ASP A 26 7.21 12.32 -20.30
C ASP A 26 7.55 13.15 -19.05
N ASN A 27 6.80 14.23 -18.82
CA ASN A 27 6.77 14.93 -17.55
C ASN A 27 5.91 14.17 -16.53
N PHE A 28 6.03 14.52 -15.26
CA PHE A 28 5.19 13.95 -14.22
C PHE A 28 4.98 14.93 -13.06
N ALA A 29 3.85 14.79 -12.38
CA ALA A 29 3.53 15.56 -11.20
C ALA A 29 3.63 14.71 -9.94
N VAL A 30 4.08 15.35 -8.86
CA VAL A 30 4.17 14.79 -7.51
C VAL A 30 3.39 15.71 -6.57
N GLY A 31 2.50 15.12 -5.79
CA GLY A 31 1.75 15.82 -4.74
C GLY A 31 2.22 15.43 -3.35
N PHE A 32 2.30 16.41 -2.46
CA PHE A 32 2.87 16.25 -1.12
C PHE A 32 1.88 16.51 0.01
N ASP A 33 2.26 16.08 1.22
CA ASP A 33 1.47 16.24 2.44
C ASP A 33 1.23 17.70 2.84
N SER A 34 2.14 18.62 2.49
CA SER A 34 1.96 20.06 2.77
C SER A 34 0.91 20.75 1.90
N GLY A 35 0.44 20.11 0.82
CA GLY A 35 -0.33 20.76 -0.24
C GLY A 35 0.52 21.32 -1.37
N THR A 36 1.86 21.22 -1.28
CA THR A 36 2.74 21.54 -2.40
C THR A 36 2.59 20.50 -3.51
N LEU A 37 2.72 20.97 -4.74
CA LEU A 37 2.72 20.18 -5.96
C LEU A 37 3.93 20.57 -6.79
N HIS A 38 4.70 19.59 -7.25
CA HIS A 38 5.81 19.81 -8.17
C HIS A 38 5.59 19.05 -9.47
N VAL A 39 5.83 19.72 -10.59
CA VAL A 39 5.93 19.09 -11.90
C VAL A 39 7.39 18.95 -12.25
N TYR A 40 7.79 17.72 -12.51
CA TYR A 40 9.14 17.34 -12.89
C TYR A 40 9.19 17.03 -14.39
N GLY A 41 10.29 17.47 -15.03
CA GLY A 41 10.67 16.95 -16.33
C GLY A 41 11.16 15.51 -16.24
N SER A 42 11.32 14.85 -17.39
CA SER A 42 11.85 13.48 -17.49
C SER A 42 13.26 13.30 -16.92
N GLU A 43 14.00 14.39 -16.74
CA GLU A 43 15.33 14.44 -16.10
C GLU A 43 15.26 14.60 -14.57
N GLY A 44 14.07 14.78 -13.99
CA GLY A 44 13.89 14.98 -12.55
C GLY A 44 14.13 16.39 -12.06
N VAL A 45 14.14 17.37 -12.98
CA VAL A 45 14.21 18.80 -12.65
C VAL A 45 12.80 19.34 -12.50
N VAL A 46 12.53 20.11 -11.44
CA VAL A 46 11.25 20.81 -11.27
C VAL A 46 11.12 21.87 -12.36
N ILE A 47 10.07 21.76 -13.17
CA ILE A 47 9.74 22.70 -14.25
C ILE A 47 8.57 23.61 -13.90
N ASP A 48 7.71 23.18 -12.97
CA ASP A 48 6.59 23.98 -12.47
C ASP A 48 6.22 23.57 -11.03
N SER A 49 5.52 24.44 -10.32
CA SER A 49 5.08 24.19 -8.95
C SER A 49 3.81 24.96 -8.61
N ALA A 50 2.93 24.32 -7.84
CA ALA A 50 1.74 24.94 -7.29
C ALA A 50 1.63 24.63 -5.79
N VAL A 51 0.86 25.46 -5.08
CA VAL A 51 0.54 25.23 -3.66
C VAL A 51 -0.98 25.25 -3.53
N LEU A 52 -1.53 24.17 -3.01
CA LEU A 52 -2.95 24.01 -2.72
C LEU A 52 -3.24 24.28 -1.24
N ASP A 53 -4.53 24.31 -0.92
CA ASP A 53 -5.04 24.70 0.40
C ASP A 53 -4.80 23.65 1.50
N SER A 54 -4.60 22.39 1.13
CA SER A 54 -4.44 21.26 2.04
C SER A 54 -3.74 20.08 1.37
N ARG A 55 -3.53 18.99 2.13
CA ARG A 55 -2.84 17.77 1.68
C ARG A 55 -3.41 17.28 0.36
N ILE A 56 -2.53 16.96 -0.59
CA ILE A 56 -2.91 16.38 -1.88
C ILE A 56 -3.13 14.87 -1.70
N VAL A 57 -4.33 14.40 -2.03
CA VAL A 57 -4.71 12.98 -1.92
C VAL A 57 -4.59 12.22 -3.23
N GLY A 58 -4.65 12.92 -4.36
CA GLY A 58 -4.55 12.30 -5.66
C GLY A 58 -4.34 13.31 -6.78
N LEU A 59 -3.81 12.78 -7.88
CA LEU A 59 -3.53 13.52 -9.12
C LEU A 59 -4.06 12.73 -10.31
N ALA A 60 -4.59 13.44 -11.30
CA ALA A 60 -5.01 12.86 -12.57
C ALA A 60 -4.65 13.79 -13.74
N SER A 61 -4.46 13.22 -14.93
CA SER A 61 -4.24 14.00 -16.16
C SER A 61 -5.50 13.93 -17.02
N LEU A 62 -6.11 15.08 -17.25
CA LEU A 62 -7.28 15.23 -18.12
C LEU A 62 -6.86 16.01 -19.36
N GLN A 63 -6.67 15.33 -20.49
CA GLN A 63 -6.26 15.95 -21.76
C GLN A 63 -4.99 16.81 -21.65
N GLY A 64 -4.06 16.43 -20.79
CA GLY A 64 -2.82 17.17 -20.53
C GLY A 64 -2.94 18.26 -19.47
N VAL A 65 -4.14 18.53 -18.96
CA VAL A 65 -4.38 19.36 -17.77
C VAL A 65 -4.18 18.52 -16.53
N LEU A 66 -3.43 19.03 -15.56
CA LEU A 66 -3.24 18.37 -14.27
C LEU A 66 -4.41 18.70 -13.36
N VAL A 67 -5.04 17.67 -12.79
CA VAL A 67 -6.14 17.79 -11.83
C VAL A 67 -5.67 17.25 -10.50
N ALA A 68 -5.72 18.06 -9.44
CA ALA A 68 -5.29 17.70 -8.10
C ALA A 68 -6.47 17.77 -7.12
N GLY A 69 -6.65 16.72 -6.32
CA GLY A 69 -7.64 16.67 -5.25
C GLY A 69 -7.00 16.86 -3.88
N THR A 70 -7.65 17.61 -2.99
CA THR A 70 -7.18 17.85 -1.62
C THR A 70 -8.14 17.30 -0.56
N ASN A 71 -7.59 16.89 0.59
CA ASN A 71 -8.34 16.15 1.62
C ASN A 71 -9.39 16.99 2.37
N THR A 72 -9.26 18.31 2.42
CA THR A 72 -10.22 19.19 3.12
C THR A 72 -10.84 20.25 2.19
N GLY A 73 -10.27 20.42 1.00
CA GLY A 73 -10.77 21.31 -0.03
C GLY A 73 -11.57 20.56 -1.07
N GLY A 74 -11.26 20.81 -2.34
CA GLY A 74 -11.92 20.17 -3.45
C GLY A 74 -10.92 19.70 -4.48
N VAL A 75 -11.22 20.00 -5.73
CA VAL A 75 -10.41 19.60 -6.88
C VAL A 75 -10.05 20.86 -7.64
N GLN A 76 -8.78 20.97 -8.00
CA GLN A 76 -8.26 22.11 -8.75
C GLN A 76 -7.50 21.62 -9.97
N ALA A 77 -7.76 22.27 -11.11
CA ALA A 77 -7.04 22.00 -12.35
C ALA A 77 -6.03 23.08 -12.67
N PHE A 78 -4.92 22.67 -13.27
CA PHE A 78 -3.77 23.53 -13.55
C PHE A 78 -3.15 23.21 -14.91
N ASN A 79 -2.66 24.26 -15.56
CA ASN A 79 -1.74 24.17 -16.69
C ASN A 79 -0.81 25.39 -16.63
N ASN A 80 0.30 25.29 -15.89
CA ASN A 80 1.17 26.40 -15.44
C ASN A 80 0.48 27.41 -14.50
N GLU A 81 -0.80 27.69 -14.72
CA GLU A 81 -1.64 28.53 -13.86
C GLU A 81 -2.93 27.77 -13.48
N PRO A 82 -3.57 28.14 -12.35
CA PRO A 82 -4.90 27.63 -12.01
C PRO A 82 -5.93 27.89 -13.10
N LEU A 83 -6.62 26.84 -13.56
CA LEU A 83 -7.68 26.95 -14.56
C LEU A 83 -9.06 27.08 -13.90
N TRP A 84 -9.38 26.15 -13.00
CA TRP A 84 -10.65 26.12 -12.29
C TRP A 84 -10.53 25.38 -10.96
N ILE A 85 -11.48 25.64 -10.07
CA ILE A 85 -11.62 25.00 -8.77
C ILE A 85 -13.05 24.49 -8.65
N HIS A 86 -13.19 23.22 -8.26
CA HIS A 86 -14.45 22.59 -7.90
C HIS A 86 -14.44 22.23 -6.41
N PRO A 87 -15.17 22.95 -5.55
CA PRO A 87 -15.18 22.67 -4.11
C PRO A 87 -15.91 21.36 -3.81
N LEU A 88 -15.41 20.59 -2.84
CA LEU A 88 -16.07 19.42 -2.27
C LEU A 88 -16.28 19.66 -0.78
N GLU A 89 -17.51 19.47 -0.29
CA GLU A 89 -17.83 19.79 1.11
C GLU A 89 -17.17 18.83 2.11
N SER A 90 -16.92 17.59 1.68
CA SER A 90 -16.35 16.52 2.50
C SER A 90 -14.89 16.19 2.15
N GLY A 91 -14.23 17.04 1.36
CA GLY A 91 -12.89 16.76 0.86
C GLY A 91 -12.86 15.71 -0.25
N CYS A 92 -11.75 15.68 -0.99
CA CYS A 92 -11.47 14.64 -1.97
C CYS A 92 -10.85 13.41 -1.27
N GLU A 93 -11.29 12.22 -1.64
CA GLU A 93 -10.67 10.94 -1.23
C GLU A 93 -9.90 10.32 -2.41
N VAL A 94 -10.53 10.26 -3.59
CA VAL A 94 -9.94 9.66 -4.79
C VAL A 94 -10.22 10.52 -6.00
N VAL A 95 -9.21 10.74 -6.85
CA VAL A 95 -9.37 11.38 -8.16
C VAL A 95 -8.78 10.49 -9.25
N THR A 96 -9.51 10.38 -10.36
CA THR A 96 -9.05 9.71 -11.58
C THR A 96 -9.54 10.48 -12.80
N ALA A 97 -9.08 10.12 -13.99
CA ALA A 97 -9.54 10.73 -15.23
C ALA A 97 -9.71 9.70 -16.35
N SER A 98 -10.76 9.91 -17.14
CA SER A 98 -10.92 9.32 -18.47
C SER A 98 -10.35 10.26 -19.53
N SER A 99 -10.55 9.96 -20.81
CA SER A 99 -10.18 10.89 -21.89
C SER A 99 -11.06 12.15 -21.96
N PHE A 100 -12.21 12.17 -21.28
CA PHE A 100 -13.19 13.25 -21.40
C PHE A 100 -13.50 13.96 -20.08
N HIS A 101 -13.53 13.21 -18.98
CA HIS A 101 -13.91 13.74 -17.66
C HIS A 101 -12.92 13.32 -16.58
N ALA A 102 -12.72 14.19 -15.60
CA ALA A 102 -12.17 13.82 -14.30
C ALA A 102 -13.31 13.27 -13.43
N VAL A 103 -13.07 12.17 -12.72
CA VAL A 103 -14.05 11.58 -11.81
C VAL A 103 -13.46 11.56 -10.41
N VAL A 104 -14.24 12.06 -9.46
CA VAL A 104 -13.79 12.32 -8.11
C VAL A 104 -14.75 11.70 -7.11
N ALA A 105 -14.21 11.03 -6.10
CA ALA A 105 -14.93 10.58 -4.92
C ALA A 105 -14.66 11.52 -3.75
N ASP A 106 -15.72 11.96 -3.07
CA ASP A 106 -15.62 12.73 -1.83
C ASP A 106 -15.80 11.85 -0.58
N GLY A 107 -15.43 12.39 0.59
CA GLY A 107 -15.54 11.69 1.87
C GLY A 107 -16.98 11.38 2.34
N SER A 108 -18.01 11.88 1.63
CA SER A 108 -19.41 11.53 1.90
C SER A 108 -19.89 10.30 1.12
N GLY A 109 -19.04 9.75 0.26
CA GLY A 109 -19.40 8.63 -0.62
C GLY A 109 -20.12 9.05 -1.90
N ARG A 110 -19.93 10.30 -2.32
CA ARG A 110 -20.45 10.83 -3.58
C ARG A 110 -19.37 10.83 -4.64
N LEU A 111 -19.77 10.42 -5.85
CA LEU A 111 -18.97 10.56 -7.07
C LEU A 111 -19.43 11.77 -7.87
N VAL A 112 -18.48 12.53 -8.38
CA VAL A 112 -18.70 13.70 -9.23
C VAL A 112 -17.86 13.55 -10.49
N SER A 113 -18.49 13.69 -11.66
CA SER A 113 -17.80 13.75 -12.96
C SER A 113 -17.70 15.20 -13.41
N LEU A 114 -16.49 15.65 -13.70
CA LEU A 114 -16.12 17.02 -14.08
C LEU A 114 -15.58 17.05 -15.51
N ALA A 115 -16.07 18.00 -16.31
CA ALA A 115 -15.53 18.27 -17.63
C ALA A 115 -14.18 19.01 -17.56
N GLU A 116 -13.53 19.18 -18.72
CA GLU A 116 -12.26 19.91 -18.86
C GLU A 116 -12.33 21.35 -18.34
N ASP A 117 -13.50 22.00 -18.37
CA ASP A 117 -13.72 23.36 -17.86
C ASP A 117 -14.11 23.40 -16.37
N GLY A 118 -14.12 22.25 -15.69
CA GLY A 118 -14.49 22.12 -14.28
C GLY A 118 -15.99 22.08 -14.02
N SER A 119 -16.83 22.15 -15.07
CA SER A 119 -18.27 22.03 -14.93
C SER A 119 -18.67 20.61 -14.56
N LYS A 120 -19.66 20.49 -13.68
CA LYS A 120 -20.20 19.19 -13.26
C LYS A 120 -21.08 18.60 -14.36
N VAL A 121 -20.67 17.43 -14.86
CA VAL A 121 -21.40 16.67 -15.89
C VAL A 121 -22.38 15.71 -15.26
N ALA A 122 -21.95 14.98 -14.22
CA ALA A 122 -22.76 13.97 -13.55
C ALA A 122 -22.42 13.86 -12.06
N GLN A 123 -23.33 13.26 -11.29
CA GLN A 123 -23.15 13.00 -9.87
C GLN A 123 -23.93 11.74 -9.47
N ALA A 124 -23.34 10.92 -8.61
CA ALA A 124 -23.99 9.75 -8.01
C ALA A 124 -23.60 9.62 -6.53
N GLU A 125 -24.48 9.04 -5.71
CA GLU A 125 -24.16 8.64 -4.33
C GLU A 125 -24.01 7.12 -4.33
N VAL A 126 -22.81 6.65 -3.99
CA VAL A 126 -22.42 5.25 -4.14
C VAL A 126 -21.95 4.60 -2.83
N GLY A 127 -21.60 5.41 -1.82
CA GLY A 127 -20.97 4.94 -0.59
C GLY A 127 -19.47 5.22 -0.58
N HIS A 128 -18.78 4.83 0.50
CA HIS A 128 -17.37 5.17 0.69
C HIS A 128 -16.48 4.42 -0.32
N VAL A 129 -15.84 5.17 -1.22
CA VAL A 129 -15.04 4.64 -2.33
C VAL A 129 -13.58 4.48 -1.88
N ILE A 130 -13.06 3.26 -1.92
CA ILE A 130 -11.66 2.94 -1.57
C ILE A 130 -10.73 2.99 -2.79
N SER A 131 -11.27 2.73 -3.98
CA SER A 131 -10.50 2.73 -5.23
C SER A 131 -11.41 3.05 -6.39
N LEU A 132 -10.91 3.88 -7.31
CA LEU A 132 -11.63 4.34 -8.48
C LEU A 132 -10.69 4.30 -9.69
N THR A 133 -11.14 3.68 -10.77
CA THR A 133 -10.41 3.64 -12.04
C THR A 133 -11.37 3.91 -13.19
N CYS A 134 -10.89 4.54 -14.26
CA CYS A 134 -11.69 4.83 -15.43
C CYS A 134 -10.99 4.36 -16.70
N ALA A 135 -11.76 3.80 -17.62
CA ALA A 135 -11.35 3.53 -18.97
C ALA A 135 -11.33 4.82 -19.81
N PRO A 136 -10.56 4.86 -20.91
CA PRO A 136 -10.51 6.00 -21.81
C PRO A 136 -11.89 6.43 -22.36
N ASP A 137 -12.81 5.48 -22.55
CA ASP A 137 -14.15 5.72 -23.08
C ASP A 137 -15.14 6.32 -22.04
N GLY A 138 -14.70 6.48 -20.79
CA GLY A 138 -15.48 7.10 -19.71
C GLY A 138 -16.20 6.11 -18.81
N VAL A 139 -16.14 4.80 -19.07
CA VAL A 139 -16.62 3.79 -18.11
C VAL A 139 -15.70 3.78 -16.89
N CYS A 140 -16.27 3.80 -15.69
CA CYS A 140 -15.51 3.81 -14.44
C CYS A 140 -15.89 2.66 -13.53
N ALA A 141 -14.95 2.17 -12.74
CA ALA A 141 -15.16 1.14 -11.74
C ALA A 141 -14.84 1.70 -10.36
N ALA A 142 -15.79 1.57 -9.44
CA ALA A 142 -15.63 1.97 -8.05
C ALA A 142 -15.68 0.72 -7.16
N ALA A 143 -14.62 0.54 -6.36
CA ALA A 143 -14.60 -0.41 -5.26
C ALA A 143 -14.96 0.34 -3.98
N LEU A 144 -15.89 -0.22 -3.21
CA LEU A 144 -16.36 0.35 -1.97
C LEU A 144 -15.75 -0.36 -0.76
N GLU A 145 -15.78 0.30 0.39
CA GLU A 145 -15.24 -0.22 1.65
C GLU A 145 -15.93 -1.51 2.13
N ASP A 146 -17.20 -1.71 1.78
CA ASP A 146 -17.98 -2.90 2.10
C ASP A 146 -17.73 -4.09 1.14
N GLY A 147 -16.75 -3.97 0.23
CA GLY A 147 -16.39 -5.01 -0.75
C GLY A 147 -17.23 -5.00 -2.02
N ARG A 148 -18.19 -4.08 -2.15
CA ARG A 148 -19.02 -3.94 -3.35
C ARG A 148 -18.25 -3.33 -4.52
N LEU A 149 -18.48 -3.87 -5.71
CA LEU A 149 -18.01 -3.35 -6.98
C LEU A 149 -19.17 -2.69 -7.73
N LEU A 150 -18.97 -1.44 -8.17
CA LEU A 150 -19.86 -0.77 -9.11
C LEU A 150 -19.13 -0.51 -10.42
N LEU A 151 -19.73 -0.95 -11.52
CA LEU A 151 -19.33 -0.56 -12.88
C LEU A 151 -20.29 0.53 -13.35
N LEU A 152 -19.75 1.71 -13.65
CA LEU A 152 -20.46 2.94 -13.90
C LEU A 152 -20.24 3.41 -15.33
N GLY A 153 -21.29 3.89 -15.97
CA GLY A 153 -21.20 4.52 -17.28
C GLY A 153 -20.66 5.96 -17.19
N PRO A 154 -20.44 6.62 -18.35
CA PRO A 154 -19.87 7.98 -18.39
C PRO A 154 -20.71 9.06 -17.70
N ALA A 155 -22.00 8.82 -17.46
CA ALA A 155 -22.87 9.71 -16.69
C ALA A 155 -23.06 9.24 -15.24
N LEU A 156 -22.16 8.36 -14.75
CA LEU A 156 -22.19 7.74 -13.43
C LEU A 156 -23.45 6.91 -13.17
N GLU A 157 -24.13 6.45 -14.22
CA GLU A 157 -25.21 5.48 -14.13
C GLU A 157 -24.65 4.08 -13.83
N VAL A 158 -25.30 3.34 -12.93
CA VAL A 158 -24.88 1.97 -12.58
C VAL A 158 -25.18 1.03 -13.75
N LEU A 159 -24.12 0.51 -14.38
CA LEU A 159 -24.21 -0.53 -15.41
C LEU A 159 -24.28 -1.91 -14.77
N HIS A 160 -23.38 -2.16 -13.82
CA HIS A 160 -23.35 -3.39 -13.04
C HIS A 160 -23.07 -3.10 -11.57
N ASP A 161 -23.68 -3.93 -10.73
CA ASP A 161 -23.65 -3.84 -9.28
C ASP A 161 -23.38 -5.24 -8.73
N SER A 162 -22.24 -5.39 -8.08
CA SER A 162 -21.79 -6.65 -7.50
C SER A 162 -21.47 -6.44 -6.03
N PRO A 163 -22.42 -6.74 -5.11
CA PRO A 163 -22.16 -6.67 -3.68
C PRO A 163 -21.15 -7.74 -3.25
N ALA A 164 -20.56 -7.53 -2.07
CA ALA A 164 -19.93 -8.61 -1.33
C ALA A 164 -20.97 -9.68 -0.97
N ALA A 165 -20.54 -10.92 -0.80
CA ALA A 165 -21.47 -11.99 -0.44
C ALA A 165 -22.02 -11.81 0.98
N GLU A 166 -23.31 -12.09 1.19
CA GLU A 166 -24.00 -11.82 2.47
C GLU A 166 -23.43 -12.61 3.67
N ASP A 167 -22.73 -13.71 3.39
CA ASP A 167 -22.15 -14.63 4.37
C ASP A 167 -20.65 -14.41 4.60
N ASP A 168 -20.06 -13.40 3.96
CA ASP A 168 -18.61 -13.19 3.94
C ASP A 168 -18.24 -11.69 3.99
N VAL A 169 -17.02 -11.41 4.41
CA VAL A 169 -16.43 -10.07 4.30
C VAL A 169 -15.46 -10.10 3.13
N GLU A 170 -15.86 -9.50 2.01
CA GLU A 170 -15.01 -9.39 0.83
C GLU A 170 -14.35 -8.01 0.75
N THR A 171 -13.18 -7.95 0.13
CA THR A 171 -12.47 -6.70 -0.19
C THR A 171 -11.96 -6.75 -1.62
N ILE A 172 -11.84 -5.59 -2.26
CA ILE A 172 -11.26 -5.46 -3.60
C ILE A 172 -9.87 -4.86 -3.45
N SER A 173 -8.85 -5.64 -3.81
CA SER A 173 -7.44 -5.24 -3.64
C SER A 173 -6.84 -4.57 -4.87
N GLY A 174 -7.48 -4.68 -6.03
CA GLY A 174 -6.98 -4.08 -7.27
C GLY A 174 -8.00 -4.08 -8.39
N MET A 175 -7.97 -3.02 -9.20
CA MET A 175 -8.80 -2.88 -10.39
C MET A 175 -7.98 -2.30 -11.54
N ALA A 176 -8.17 -2.83 -12.75
CA ALA A 176 -7.52 -2.30 -13.94
C ALA A 176 -8.34 -2.59 -15.20
N PHE A 177 -8.51 -1.58 -16.05
CA PHE A 177 -9.12 -1.77 -17.36
C PHE A 177 -8.10 -2.27 -18.38
N ARG A 178 -8.50 -3.28 -19.15
CA ARG A 178 -7.83 -3.67 -20.39
C ARG A 178 -8.13 -2.67 -21.51
N HIS A 179 -7.30 -2.69 -22.55
CA HIS A 179 -7.46 -1.82 -23.72
C HIS A 179 -8.76 -2.05 -24.50
N ASP A 180 -9.40 -3.21 -24.33
CA ASP A 180 -10.67 -3.58 -24.98
C ASP A 180 -11.90 -3.24 -24.13
N GLY A 181 -11.71 -2.58 -22.98
CA GLY A 181 -12.79 -2.15 -22.09
C GLY A 181 -13.23 -3.21 -21.07
N VAL A 182 -12.61 -4.39 -21.05
CA VAL A 182 -12.83 -5.36 -19.98
C VAL A 182 -12.15 -4.90 -18.70
N LEU A 183 -12.90 -4.85 -17.61
CA LEU A 183 -12.39 -4.55 -16.27
C LEU A 183 -11.89 -5.83 -15.61
N LEU A 184 -10.68 -5.78 -15.08
CA LEU A 184 -10.12 -6.80 -14.19
C LEU A 184 -10.28 -6.35 -12.75
N VAL A 185 -10.78 -7.23 -11.88
CA VAL A 185 -11.00 -6.95 -10.45
C VAL A 185 -10.42 -8.09 -9.62
N ALA A 186 -9.44 -7.77 -8.79
CA ALA A 186 -8.95 -8.69 -7.77
C ALA A 186 -9.81 -8.57 -6.51
N ARG A 187 -10.52 -9.64 -6.16
CA ARG A 187 -11.36 -9.71 -4.96
C ARG A 187 -10.86 -10.79 -4.01
N ASN A 188 -10.95 -10.52 -2.71
CA ASN A 188 -10.49 -11.39 -1.65
C ASN A 188 -11.58 -11.57 -0.59
N SER A 189 -11.83 -12.81 -0.20
CA SER A 189 -12.62 -13.20 0.97
C SER A 189 -11.75 -13.17 2.22
N LEU A 190 -12.23 -12.54 3.29
CA LEU A 190 -11.55 -12.50 4.59
C LEU A 190 -12.19 -13.43 5.62
N GLY A 191 -13.43 -13.87 5.37
CA GLY A 191 -14.16 -14.80 6.23
C GLY A 191 -13.99 -16.26 5.82
N MET A 192 -14.71 -17.14 6.52
CA MET A 192 -14.84 -18.53 6.08
C MET A 192 -15.90 -18.59 5.00
N THR A 193 -15.50 -18.93 3.78
CA THR A 193 -16.43 -19.18 2.68
C THR A 193 -17.30 -20.39 3.01
N VAL A 194 -18.63 -20.25 2.87
CA VAL A 194 -19.59 -21.33 3.12
C VAL A 194 -19.81 -22.19 1.85
N ASP A 195 -19.30 -21.74 0.71
CA ASP A 195 -19.42 -22.38 -0.60
C ASP A 195 -18.04 -22.59 -1.28
N ASP A 196 -18.05 -23.05 -2.53
CA ASP A 196 -16.86 -23.36 -3.32
C ASP A 196 -16.20 -22.12 -3.97
N ARG A 197 -16.55 -20.89 -3.54
CA ARG A 197 -15.94 -19.68 -4.11
C ARG A 197 -14.44 -19.59 -3.71
N PRO A 198 -13.54 -19.21 -4.63
CA PRO A 198 -12.14 -19.04 -4.26
C PRO A 198 -11.94 -17.87 -3.31
N GLU A 199 -11.06 -18.06 -2.32
CA GLU A 199 -10.70 -17.02 -1.35
C GLU A 199 -10.07 -15.81 -2.06
N ASN A 200 -9.17 -16.05 -3.00
CA ASN A 200 -8.51 -15.02 -3.79
C ASN A 200 -8.87 -15.26 -5.25
N ARG A 201 -9.40 -14.25 -5.93
CA ARG A 201 -9.86 -14.42 -7.32
C ARG A 201 -9.69 -13.16 -8.17
N LEU A 202 -9.53 -13.38 -9.46
CA LEU A 202 -9.58 -12.35 -10.49
C LEU A 202 -10.91 -12.47 -11.25
N GLU A 203 -11.74 -11.45 -11.15
CA GLU A 203 -12.99 -11.31 -11.88
C GLU A 203 -12.78 -10.45 -13.13
N CYS A 204 -13.44 -10.81 -14.23
CA CYS A 204 -13.40 -10.08 -15.50
C CYS A 204 -14.80 -9.57 -15.84
N TRP A 205 -14.98 -8.27 -15.93
CA TRP A 205 -16.27 -7.62 -16.11
C TRP A 205 -16.34 -6.87 -17.44
N HIS A 206 -17.46 -7.00 -18.14
CA HIS A 206 -17.78 -6.23 -19.34
C HIS A 206 -18.98 -5.34 -19.07
N ARG A 207 -18.95 -4.12 -19.62
CA ARG A 207 -19.96 -3.08 -19.36
C ARG A 207 -21.39 -3.45 -19.79
N GLU A 208 -21.55 -4.38 -20.74
CA GLU A 208 -22.87 -4.81 -21.25
C GLU A 208 -23.26 -6.22 -20.76
N SER A 209 -22.26 -7.08 -20.54
CA SER A 209 -22.48 -8.50 -20.27
C SER A 209 -22.36 -8.85 -18.80
N GLY A 210 -21.85 -7.93 -17.97
CA GLY A 210 -21.52 -8.18 -16.57
C GLY A 210 -20.28 -9.05 -16.43
N LEU A 211 -20.30 -9.94 -15.43
CA LEU A 211 -19.21 -10.86 -15.13
C LEU A 211 -19.02 -11.87 -16.28
N LEU A 212 -17.86 -11.83 -16.92
CA LEU A 212 -17.47 -12.73 -18.00
C LEU A 212 -16.77 -13.99 -17.50
N ASN A 213 -15.88 -13.85 -16.52
CA ASN A 213 -15.03 -14.93 -16.03
C ASN A 213 -14.57 -14.65 -14.60
N THR A 214 -14.31 -15.73 -13.86
CA THR A 214 -13.65 -15.71 -12.55
C THR A 214 -12.55 -16.76 -12.55
N SER A 215 -11.34 -16.38 -12.16
CA SER A 215 -10.19 -17.27 -12.04
C SER A 215 -9.64 -17.23 -10.62
N GLU A 216 -9.33 -18.39 -10.05
CA GLU A 216 -8.72 -18.52 -8.73
C GLU A 216 -7.26 -18.04 -8.76
N LEU A 217 -6.84 -17.38 -7.68
CA LEU A 217 -5.48 -16.94 -7.46
C LEU A 217 -4.89 -17.65 -6.24
N PRO A 218 -3.61 -18.08 -6.28
CA PRO A 218 -2.98 -18.78 -5.16
C PRO A 218 -2.72 -17.88 -3.95
N SER A 219 -2.72 -16.56 -4.14
CA SER A 219 -2.50 -15.55 -3.10
C SER A 219 -3.22 -14.26 -3.51
N ARG A 220 -3.55 -13.42 -2.51
CA ARG A 220 -4.10 -12.08 -2.73
C ARG A 220 -3.26 -11.30 -3.74
N ALA A 221 -3.90 -10.79 -4.79
CA ALA A 221 -3.28 -9.88 -5.75
C ALA A 221 -3.10 -8.50 -5.13
N THR A 222 -1.96 -7.89 -5.41
CA THR A 222 -1.52 -6.59 -4.90
C THR A 222 -1.14 -5.64 -6.02
N ALA A 223 -0.88 -6.17 -7.23
CA ALA A 223 -0.69 -5.39 -8.45
C ALA A 223 -1.30 -6.12 -9.65
N LEU A 224 -1.86 -5.36 -10.59
CA LEU A 224 -2.44 -5.86 -11.83
C LEU A 224 -1.84 -5.09 -13.02
N LEU A 225 -1.36 -5.84 -14.01
CA LEU A 225 -0.98 -5.32 -15.32
C LEU A 225 -1.85 -5.99 -16.39
N PRO A 226 -2.84 -5.28 -16.97
CA PRO A 226 -3.65 -5.80 -18.06
C PRO A 226 -2.81 -6.18 -19.27
N THR A 227 -3.11 -7.33 -19.88
CA THR A 227 -2.53 -7.76 -21.17
C THR A 227 -3.62 -7.84 -22.24
N GLY A 228 -3.25 -8.17 -23.48
CA GLY A 228 -4.23 -8.32 -24.56
C GLY A 228 -5.20 -9.50 -24.39
N THR A 229 -4.83 -10.51 -23.60
CA THR A 229 -5.58 -11.76 -23.41
C THR A 229 -5.97 -12.01 -21.95
N GLY A 230 -5.32 -11.35 -20.99
CA GLY A 230 -5.73 -11.35 -19.58
C GLY A 230 -4.95 -10.35 -18.75
N ALA A 231 -4.15 -10.84 -17.81
CA ALA A 231 -3.33 -10.01 -16.94
C ALA A 231 -2.05 -10.69 -16.48
N ILE A 232 -1.08 -9.86 -16.12
CA ILE A 232 0.00 -10.22 -15.22
C ILE A 232 -0.39 -9.77 -13.81
N VAL A 233 -0.30 -10.67 -12.85
CA VAL A 233 -0.76 -10.48 -11.47
C VAL A 233 0.42 -10.61 -10.52
N GLY A 234 0.62 -9.59 -9.70
CA GLY A 234 1.58 -9.61 -8.60
C GLY A 234 0.87 -9.94 -7.31
N CYS A 235 1.41 -10.87 -6.55
CA CYS A 235 0.80 -11.37 -5.32
C CYS A 235 1.51 -10.90 -4.05
N PHE A 236 0.77 -10.95 -2.95
CA PHE A 236 1.27 -10.69 -1.60
C PHE A 236 2.43 -11.61 -1.19
N ASP A 237 2.43 -12.87 -1.62
CA ASP A 237 3.45 -13.86 -1.29
C ASP A 237 4.70 -13.82 -2.20
N GLY A 238 4.81 -12.78 -3.05
CA GLY A 238 5.89 -12.58 -4.00
C GLY A 238 5.73 -13.30 -5.34
N SER A 239 4.65 -14.07 -5.53
CA SER A 239 4.40 -14.75 -6.82
C SER A 239 4.02 -13.75 -7.92
N LEU A 240 4.65 -13.88 -9.07
CA LEU A 240 4.33 -13.13 -10.30
C LEU A 240 3.70 -14.09 -11.30
N LEU A 241 2.45 -13.85 -11.67
CA LEU A 241 1.62 -14.78 -12.42
C LEU A 241 1.22 -14.17 -13.77
N SER A 242 1.09 -14.99 -14.79
CA SER A 242 0.42 -14.68 -16.05
C SER A 242 -0.87 -15.48 -16.13
N LEU A 243 -1.97 -14.81 -16.41
CA LEU A 243 -3.29 -15.42 -16.51
C LEU A 243 -4.01 -14.88 -17.74
N ASP A 244 -4.38 -15.78 -18.65
CA ASP A 244 -5.26 -15.48 -19.76
C ASP A 244 -6.72 -15.73 -19.35
N ILE A 245 -7.63 -14.85 -19.77
CA ILE A 245 -9.04 -14.96 -19.40
C ILE A 245 -9.63 -16.24 -20.01
N GLY A 246 -10.27 -17.04 -19.16
CA GLY A 246 -10.86 -18.33 -19.54
C GLY A 246 -9.94 -19.53 -19.31
N GLU A 247 -8.67 -19.30 -18.97
CA GLU A 247 -7.81 -20.36 -18.44
C GLU A 247 -8.07 -20.56 -16.93
N SER A 248 -8.00 -21.83 -16.53
CA SER A 248 -8.30 -22.24 -15.15
C SER A 248 -7.13 -21.98 -14.20
N ASP A 249 -5.90 -22.16 -14.70
CA ASP A 249 -4.70 -22.14 -13.88
C ASP A 249 -3.74 -21.02 -14.32
N PRO A 250 -3.36 -20.09 -13.43
CA PRO A 250 -2.37 -19.07 -13.75
C PRO A 250 -0.97 -19.68 -13.91
N ARG A 251 -0.23 -19.24 -14.92
CA ARG A 251 1.20 -19.59 -15.11
C ARG A 251 2.06 -18.76 -14.18
N VAL A 252 2.85 -19.41 -13.33
CA VAL A 252 3.88 -18.71 -12.54
C VAL A 252 5.03 -18.27 -13.46
N ILE A 253 5.25 -16.97 -13.57
CA ILE A 253 6.41 -16.39 -14.26
C ILE A 253 7.64 -16.57 -13.37
N THR A 254 7.56 -16.06 -12.12
CA THR A 254 8.63 -16.20 -11.13
C THR A 254 8.09 -15.97 -9.72
N ARG A 255 8.93 -16.17 -8.70
CA ARG A 255 8.61 -15.88 -7.30
C ARG A 255 9.72 -15.05 -6.69
N LEU A 256 9.36 -13.86 -6.21
CA LEU A 256 10.23 -12.97 -5.47
C LEU A 256 10.13 -13.25 -3.97
N ASP A 257 11.10 -12.76 -3.21
CA ASP A 257 11.22 -13.02 -1.77
C ASP A 257 10.19 -12.22 -0.94
N TYR A 258 9.66 -11.13 -1.51
CA TYR A 258 8.73 -10.21 -0.83
C TYR A 258 7.51 -9.88 -1.70
N GLN A 259 6.49 -9.32 -1.06
CA GLN A 259 5.27 -8.82 -1.71
C GLN A 259 5.57 -7.92 -2.90
N ILE A 260 4.87 -8.16 -4.01
CA ILE A 260 4.89 -7.28 -5.17
C ILE A 260 3.97 -6.08 -4.92
N SER A 261 4.45 -4.87 -5.12
CA SER A 261 3.67 -3.63 -4.94
C SER A 261 3.27 -2.98 -6.27
N LYS A 262 4.06 -3.15 -7.33
CA LYS A 262 3.79 -2.55 -8.64
C LYS A 262 4.32 -3.41 -9.78
N ILE A 263 3.60 -3.43 -10.89
CA ILE A 263 4.02 -4.07 -12.15
C ILE A 263 3.76 -3.10 -13.28
N VAL A 264 4.73 -2.95 -14.18
CA VAL A 264 4.65 -2.08 -15.34
C VAL A 264 5.28 -2.77 -16.55
N GLN A 265 4.64 -2.67 -17.72
CA GLN A 265 5.19 -3.17 -18.98
C GLN A 265 6.41 -2.33 -19.40
N TRP A 266 7.50 -2.97 -19.83
CA TRP A 266 8.68 -2.31 -20.37
C TRP A 266 9.22 -3.05 -21.60
N GLY A 267 8.88 -2.55 -22.80
CA GLY A 267 9.19 -3.26 -24.04
C GLY A 267 8.52 -4.63 -24.04
N ASP A 268 9.32 -5.68 -24.26
CA ASP A 268 8.86 -7.08 -24.16
C ASP A 268 8.94 -7.62 -22.71
N ASP A 269 9.64 -6.93 -21.80
CA ASP A 269 9.84 -7.32 -20.40
C ASP A 269 8.84 -6.62 -19.46
N ILE A 270 8.96 -6.92 -18.17
CA ILE A 270 8.17 -6.29 -17.12
C ILE A 270 9.08 -5.75 -16.00
N LEU A 271 8.73 -4.56 -15.51
CA LEU A 271 9.31 -4.00 -14.30
C LEU A 271 8.43 -4.33 -13.11
N VAL A 272 9.03 -4.85 -12.05
CA VAL A 272 8.33 -5.34 -10.87
C VAL A 272 8.95 -4.74 -9.62
N ALA A 273 8.17 -3.98 -8.86
CA ALA A 273 8.56 -3.53 -7.53
C ALA A 273 8.19 -4.59 -6.50
N SER A 274 9.14 -4.97 -5.66
CA SER A 274 8.94 -5.88 -4.54
C SER A 274 9.74 -5.35 -3.34
N TRP A 275 9.00 -4.78 -2.39
CA TRP A 275 9.54 -4.12 -1.22
C TRP A 275 10.55 -3.01 -1.56
N PHE A 276 11.84 -3.15 -1.22
CA PHE A 276 12.88 -2.17 -1.55
C PHE A 276 13.45 -2.34 -2.97
N ASP A 277 13.20 -3.47 -3.63
CA ASP A 277 13.81 -3.78 -4.91
C ASP A 277 12.87 -3.49 -6.08
N VAL A 278 13.47 -3.07 -7.19
CA VAL A 278 12.84 -3.04 -8.52
C VAL A 278 13.59 -4.00 -9.43
N PHE A 279 12.86 -4.91 -10.07
CA PHE A 279 13.41 -5.90 -10.98
C PHE A 279 12.98 -5.62 -12.40
N ARG A 280 13.86 -5.87 -13.36
CA ARG A 280 13.47 -6.14 -14.74
C ARG A 280 13.44 -7.65 -14.95
N ILE A 281 12.28 -8.17 -15.31
CA ILE A 281 12.02 -9.60 -15.44
C ILE A 281 11.50 -9.87 -16.85
N THR A 282 12.03 -10.88 -17.52
CA THR A 282 11.53 -11.32 -18.82
C THR A 282 10.18 -12.03 -18.67
N THR A 283 9.42 -12.17 -19.75
CA THR A 283 8.12 -12.90 -19.70
C THR A 283 8.26 -14.38 -19.35
N GLU A 284 9.47 -14.93 -19.53
CA GLU A 284 9.90 -16.28 -19.19
C GLU A 284 10.33 -16.41 -17.73
N GLY A 285 10.45 -15.31 -16.99
CA GLY A 285 10.76 -15.29 -15.56
C GLY A 285 12.25 -15.12 -15.21
N GLU A 286 13.09 -14.79 -16.18
CA GLU A 286 14.50 -14.49 -15.93
C GLU A 286 14.65 -13.06 -15.39
N VAL A 287 15.38 -12.89 -14.29
CA VAL A 287 15.71 -11.57 -13.74
C VAL A 287 16.92 -11.02 -14.50
N VAL A 288 16.70 -9.97 -15.28
CA VAL A 288 17.75 -9.28 -16.06
C VAL A 288 18.65 -8.48 -15.11
N TRP A 289 18.04 -7.68 -14.23
CA TRP A 289 18.73 -6.92 -13.20
C TRP A 289 17.77 -6.58 -12.05
N HIS A 290 18.34 -6.14 -10.93
CA HIS A 290 17.59 -5.49 -9.86
C HIS A 290 18.24 -4.15 -9.46
N PHE A 291 17.43 -3.29 -8.85
CA PHE A 291 17.82 -2.00 -8.32
C PHE A 291 17.26 -1.88 -6.89
N GLU A 292 18.13 -1.64 -5.92
CA GLU A 292 17.74 -1.44 -4.52
C GLU A 292 17.44 0.04 -4.26
N HIS A 293 16.19 0.32 -3.89
CA HIS A 293 15.73 1.63 -3.49
C HIS A 293 15.73 1.75 -1.96
N ILE A 294 16.09 2.91 -1.41
CA ILE A 294 16.24 3.07 0.05
C ILE A 294 14.91 2.99 0.83
N GLY A 295 13.80 3.25 0.15
CA GLY A 295 12.43 3.20 0.67
C GLY A 295 11.62 2.09 -0.03
N VAL A 296 10.52 1.67 0.58
CA VAL A 296 9.65 0.63 -0.01
C VAL A 296 8.99 1.21 -1.26
N VAL A 297 9.26 0.63 -2.42
CA VAL A 297 8.82 1.15 -3.72
C VAL A 297 7.31 0.96 -3.88
N GLU A 298 6.60 2.05 -4.09
CA GLU A 298 5.14 2.07 -4.27
C GLU A 298 4.74 2.44 -5.71
N HIS A 299 5.63 3.18 -6.40
CA HIS A 299 5.36 3.67 -7.75
C HIS A 299 6.53 3.42 -8.70
N ILE A 300 6.17 2.95 -9.90
CA ILE A 300 7.03 2.85 -11.08
C ILE A 300 6.33 3.64 -12.19
N LEU A 301 6.97 4.67 -12.71
CA LEU A 301 6.39 5.57 -13.71
C LEU A 301 7.28 5.63 -14.97
N PRO A 302 6.85 5.02 -16.10
CA PRO A 302 7.56 5.12 -17.37
C PRO A 302 7.54 6.53 -17.97
N LEU A 303 8.70 7.05 -18.31
CA LEU A 303 8.97 8.38 -18.86
C LEU A 303 9.78 8.23 -20.17
N GLY A 304 9.18 7.62 -21.19
CA GLY A 304 9.85 7.36 -22.46
C GLY A 304 10.93 6.28 -22.30
N GLU A 305 12.20 6.66 -22.44
CA GLU A 305 13.38 5.79 -22.25
C GLU A 305 13.81 5.65 -20.78
N ARG A 306 13.14 6.35 -19.86
CA ARG A 306 13.48 6.36 -18.44
C ARG A 306 12.32 5.90 -17.57
N VAL A 307 12.62 5.63 -16.31
CA VAL A 307 11.61 5.31 -15.31
C VAL A 307 11.89 6.10 -14.04
N ALA A 308 10.86 6.77 -13.54
CA ALA A 308 10.86 7.33 -12.19
C ALA A 308 10.37 6.27 -11.20
N LEU A 309 11.16 6.05 -10.16
CA LEU A 309 10.88 5.18 -9.03
C LEU A 309 10.63 6.03 -7.80
N MET A 310 9.62 5.64 -7.04
CA MET A 310 9.40 6.25 -5.74
C MET A 310 8.92 5.24 -4.72
N GLY A 311 9.39 5.44 -3.49
CA GLY A 311 8.97 4.66 -2.35
C GLY A 311 8.67 5.52 -1.13
N ASP A 312 8.26 4.85 -0.07
CA ASP A 312 8.05 5.43 1.24
C ASP A 312 9.14 4.96 2.22
N ASP A 313 9.70 5.90 2.99
CA ASP A 313 10.56 5.57 4.12
C ASP A 313 9.66 5.20 5.30
N ARG A 314 9.31 3.91 5.38
CA ARG A 314 8.52 3.36 6.51
C ARG A 314 9.13 3.61 7.89
N LYS A 315 10.37 4.10 7.98
CA LYS A 315 11.05 4.46 9.24
C LYS A 315 10.77 5.91 9.68
N GLY A 316 10.16 6.72 8.83
CA GLY A 316 9.65 8.07 9.14
C GLY A 316 10.73 9.10 9.49
N ARG A 317 12.00 8.88 9.10
CA ARG A 317 13.10 9.79 9.46
C ARG A 317 13.34 10.85 8.39
N LYS A 318 13.27 10.44 7.12
CA LYS A 318 13.44 11.32 5.96
C LYS A 318 12.60 10.74 4.82
N PRO A 319 11.90 11.56 4.02
CA PRO A 319 11.24 11.08 2.81
C PRO A 319 12.23 10.29 1.94
N ALA A 320 11.78 9.17 1.37
CA ALA A 320 12.59 8.47 0.38
C ALA A 320 12.74 9.35 -0.87
N PRO A 321 13.91 9.38 -1.52
CA PRO A 321 14.15 10.18 -2.70
C PRO A 321 13.33 9.66 -3.87
N LEU A 322 13.11 10.55 -4.82
CA LEU A 322 12.70 10.20 -6.18
C LEU A 322 13.95 9.73 -6.94
N VAL A 323 13.91 8.54 -7.52
CA VAL A 323 15.04 7.99 -8.27
C VAL A 323 14.66 7.84 -9.73
N ILE A 324 15.49 8.33 -10.64
CA ILE A 324 15.34 8.10 -12.08
C ILE A 324 16.37 7.07 -12.51
N ILE A 325 15.90 6.03 -13.20
CA ILE A 325 16.73 4.97 -13.77
C ILE A 325 16.51 4.90 -15.28
N ASP A 326 17.50 4.32 -15.98
CA ASP A 326 17.35 3.82 -17.35
C ASP A 326 17.31 2.29 -17.28
N PRO A 327 16.12 1.67 -17.48
CA PRO A 327 15.97 0.22 -17.45
C PRO A 327 16.79 -0.56 -18.47
N ASP A 328 17.27 0.09 -19.53
CA ASP A 328 18.09 -0.49 -20.59
C ASP A 328 19.59 -0.33 -20.33
N SER A 329 19.99 0.27 -19.20
CA SER A 329 21.38 0.33 -18.76
C SER A 329 21.97 -1.09 -18.60
N PRO A 330 23.22 -1.32 -19.07
CA PRO A 330 23.84 -2.62 -18.95
C PRO A 330 24.08 -2.96 -17.47
N PRO A 331 23.66 -4.16 -17.00
CA PRO A 331 23.88 -4.55 -15.63
C PRO A 331 25.37 -4.68 -15.31
N ARG A 332 25.75 -4.18 -14.14
CA ARG A 332 27.02 -4.53 -13.50
C ARG A 332 26.81 -5.79 -12.66
N TYR A 333 27.80 -6.66 -12.70
CA TYR A 333 27.90 -7.77 -11.76
C TYR A 333 29.02 -7.37 -10.81
N ASP A 334 28.70 -7.23 -9.52
CA ASP A 334 29.74 -7.04 -8.51
C ASP A 334 30.61 -8.28 -8.47
N ASP A 335 31.67 -8.28 -9.27
CA ASP A 335 32.74 -9.26 -9.21
C ASP A 335 33.40 -9.11 -7.84
N MET A 336 33.06 -9.99 -6.90
CA MET A 336 33.97 -10.35 -5.82
C MET A 336 35.21 -10.98 -6.46
N HIS A 337 36.11 -10.16 -6.99
CA HIS A 337 37.55 -10.34 -7.23
C HIS A 337 38.06 -9.22 -8.16
N ALA A 338 37.93 -7.97 -7.75
CA ALA A 338 38.89 -6.95 -8.17
C ALA A 338 39.95 -6.85 -7.06
N GLU A 339 41.15 -7.34 -7.35
CA GLU A 339 42.35 -6.87 -6.65
C GLU A 339 42.42 -5.36 -6.88
N GLU A 340 41.86 -4.58 -5.96
CA GLU A 340 42.14 -3.15 -5.93
C GLU A 340 43.64 -2.99 -5.69
N GLU A 341 44.35 -2.41 -6.66
CA GLU A 341 45.67 -1.84 -6.47
C GLU A 341 45.57 -0.76 -5.39
N VAL A 342 45.73 -1.17 -4.13
CA VAL A 342 45.85 -0.26 -3.00
C VAL A 342 47.20 0.45 -3.14
N THR A 343 47.18 1.66 -3.69
CA THR A 343 48.30 2.60 -3.60
C THR A 343 48.61 2.91 -2.14
N SER A 344 49.71 2.35 -1.66
CA SER A 344 50.48 2.73 -0.46
C SER A 344 49.68 3.07 0.80
N ILE A 345 49.31 2.05 1.56
CA ILE A 345 49.03 2.17 3.00
C ILE A 345 50.22 1.54 3.73
N SER A 346 50.76 2.28 4.70
CA SER A 346 51.97 1.96 5.49
C SER A 346 51.95 0.56 6.09
N GLU A 347 53.09 -0.15 6.01
CA GLU A 347 53.36 -1.53 6.48
C GLU A 347 53.29 -1.73 8.02
N GLU A 348 52.49 -0.95 8.75
CA GLU A 348 52.41 -1.05 10.22
C GLU A 348 51.21 -1.87 10.73
N TYR A 349 50.34 -2.37 9.86
CA TYR A 349 49.16 -3.16 10.23
C TYR A 349 48.86 -4.35 9.31
N SER A 350 49.91 -4.95 8.75
CA SER A 350 49.81 -6.30 8.17
C SER A 350 50.00 -7.30 9.31
N GLY A 351 49.03 -8.18 9.55
CA GLY A 351 49.13 -9.30 10.50
C GLY A 351 50.17 -10.37 10.11
N ALA A 352 51.20 -10.00 9.36
CA ALA A 352 52.36 -10.83 9.08
C ALA A 352 53.30 -10.83 10.28
N LEU A 353 53.75 -12.02 10.67
CA LEU A 353 54.78 -12.18 11.68
C LEU A 353 56.06 -11.49 11.23
N SER A 354 56.70 -10.78 12.15
CA SER A 354 57.98 -10.13 11.89
C SER A 354 59.09 -11.15 11.55
N ASP A 355 60.14 -10.72 10.85
CA ASP A 355 61.32 -11.55 10.53
C ASP A 355 61.96 -12.17 11.78
N GLU A 356 61.77 -11.53 12.95
CA GLU A 356 62.26 -12.02 14.24
C GLU A 356 61.39 -13.14 14.81
N GLU A 357 60.06 -13.07 14.62
CA GLU A 357 59.12 -14.13 14.99
C GLU A 357 59.21 -15.36 14.07
N GLN A 358 59.47 -15.16 12.78
CA GLN A 358 59.72 -16.27 11.84
C GLN A 358 60.97 -17.05 12.21
N ARG A 359 62.05 -16.38 12.65
CA ARG A 359 63.26 -17.05 13.15
C ARG A 359 63.04 -17.83 14.44
N GLN A 360 62.05 -17.46 15.26
CA GLN A 360 61.70 -18.22 16.47
C GLN A 360 60.85 -19.47 16.17
N VAL A 361 60.07 -19.46 15.09
CA VAL A 361 59.34 -20.65 14.63
C VAL A 361 60.29 -21.72 14.08
N GLU A 362 61.35 -21.30 13.38
CA GLU A 362 62.39 -22.21 12.83
C GLU A 362 63.29 -22.85 13.90
N MET A 363 63.30 -22.33 15.14
CA MET A 363 64.06 -22.89 16.27
C MET A 363 63.21 -23.72 17.25
N ARG A 364 62.06 -24.26 16.83
CA ARG A 364 61.31 -25.23 17.65
C ARG A 364 62.05 -26.59 17.66
N PRO A 365 62.35 -27.17 18.83
CA PRO A 365 62.95 -28.50 18.87
C PRO A 365 61.91 -29.56 18.47
N ASN A 366 62.36 -30.60 17.76
CA ASN A 366 61.51 -31.73 17.39
C ASN A 366 60.94 -32.43 18.64
N MET A 367 59.70 -32.90 18.51
CA MET A 367 58.96 -33.65 19.53
C MET A 367 59.78 -34.85 20.06
N PRO A 368 59.79 -35.11 21.38
CA PRO A 368 60.46 -36.29 21.93
C PRO A 368 59.82 -37.59 21.43
N GLU A 369 60.65 -38.59 21.11
CA GLU A 369 60.20 -39.95 20.79
C GLU A 369 59.43 -40.54 21.99
N GLY A 370 58.14 -40.76 21.79
CA GLY A 370 57.19 -41.21 22.82
C GLY A 370 55.81 -40.55 22.71
N ALA A 371 55.67 -39.49 21.91
CA ALA A 371 54.40 -38.80 21.69
C ALA A 371 53.47 -39.45 20.64
N GLU A 372 53.79 -40.65 20.14
CA GLU A 372 52.88 -41.41 19.27
C GLU A 372 51.80 -42.20 20.04
N GLY A 373 51.95 -42.37 21.37
CA GLY A 373 51.00 -43.11 22.21
C GLY A 373 49.79 -42.32 22.75
N ILE A 374 49.72 -41.00 22.50
CA ILE A 374 48.61 -40.13 22.98
C ILE A 374 47.60 -39.83 21.86
N LEU A 375 47.99 -40.03 20.59
CA LEU A 375 47.10 -39.81 19.43
C LEU A 375 46.20 -41.02 19.13
N ASP A 376 46.50 -42.19 19.69
CA ASP A 376 45.72 -43.42 19.50
C ASP A 376 44.50 -43.52 20.44
N SER A 377 44.42 -42.66 21.46
CA SER A 377 43.24 -42.50 22.33
C SER A 377 42.27 -41.38 21.88
N LEU A 378 42.51 -40.78 20.71
CA LEU A 378 41.61 -39.80 20.07
C LEU A 378 40.77 -40.38 18.93
N HIS A 379 40.88 -41.69 18.65
CA HIS A 379 40.10 -42.40 17.62
C HIS A 379 39.08 -43.41 18.20
N GLU A 380 38.72 -43.28 19.47
CA GLU A 380 37.52 -43.97 19.98
C GLU A 380 36.29 -43.22 19.46
N GLU A 381 35.52 -43.90 18.61
CA GLU A 381 34.30 -43.41 17.98
C GLU A 381 33.36 -42.79 19.02
N MET A 382 33.25 -41.46 19.02
CA MET A 382 32.19 -40.78 19.75
C MET A 382 30.93 -40.87 18.90
N GLU A 383 30.04 -41.80 19.24
CA GLU A 383 28.65 -41.80 18.79
C GLU A 383 28.05 -40.42 19.10
N VAL A 384 27.77 -39.63 18.07
CA VAL A 384 26.92 -38.45 18.21
C VAL A 384 25.49 -38.96 18.30
N GLU A 385 24.96 -39.08 19.52
CA GLU A 385 23.52 -39.00 19.70
C GLU A 385 23.06 -37.65 19.15
N VAL A 386 22.40 -37.67 17.99
CA VAL A 386 21.65 -36.51 17.51
C VAL A 386 20.47 -36.35 18.46
N GLY A 387 20.68 -35.57 19.52
CA GLY A 387 19.59 -35.04 20.31
C GLY A 387 18.62 -34.30 19.40
N GLN A 388 17.32 -34.50 19.62
CA GLN A 388 16.25 -33.79 18.91
C GLN A 388 16.55 -32.28 18.88
N PRO A 389 16.22 -31.57 17.78
CA PRO A 389 16.53 -30.15 17.66
C PRO A 389 15.96 -29.42 18.88
N ALA A 390 16.81 -28.67 19.58
CA ALA A 390 16.36 -27.79 20.64
C ALA A 390 15.39 -26.80 20.01
N VAL A 391 14.12 -27.00 20.34
CA VAL A 391 12.97 -26.25 19.86
C VAL A 391 13.23 -24.75 20.04
N GLU A 392 13.05 -24.03 18.95
CA GLU A 392 12.52 -22.67 18.70
C GLU A 392 11.66 -21.99 19.80
N SER A 393 11.83 -22.24 21.10
CA SER A 393 11.05 -21.58 22.15
C SER A 393 11.43 -20.11 22.30
N ASP A 394 12.72 -19.78 22.22
CA ASP A 394 13.20 -18.42 22.50
C ASP A 394 12.90 -17.44 21.35
N LEU A 395 12.83 -17.90 20.09
CA LEU A 395 12.51 -17.02 18.96
C LEU A 395 11.03 -16.64 18.94
N LEU A 396 10.13 -17.59 19.19
CA LEU A 396 8.70 -17.34 19.34
C LEU A 396 8.41 -16.48 20.57
N GLU A 397 9.09 -16.71 21.68
CA GLU A 397 8.94 -15.90 22.90
C GLU A 397 9.47 -14.47 22.69
N ASN A 398 10.59 -14.29 22.00
CA ASN A 398 11.14 -12.98 21.65
C ASN A 398 10.26 -12.22 20.64
N LEU A 399 9.75 -12.89 19.59
CA LEU A 399 8.79 -12.27 18.65
C LEU A 399 7.47 -11.94 19.35
N SER A 400 6.96 -12.81 20.22
CA SER A 400 5.75 -12.55 21.01
C SER A 400 5.94 -11.39 21.98
N ALA A 401 7.11 -11.27 22.61
CA ALA A 401 7.46 -10.14 23.47
C ALA A 401 7.57 -8.83 22.67
N ALA A 402 8.17 -8.86 21.48
CA ALA A 402 8.23 -7.71 20.57
C ALA A 402 6.84 -7.29 20.06
N ALA A 403 5.97 -8.24 19.72
CA ALA A 403 4.60 -7.97 19.31
C ALA A 403 3.76 -7.35 20.44
N ARG A 404 3.92 -7.82 21.69
CA ARG A 404 3.26 -7.22 22.87
C ARG A 404 3.75 -5.81 23.23
N ALA A 405 4.92 -5.41 22.74
CA ALA A 405 5.45 -4.07 22.97
C ALA A 405 4.82 -3.00 22.07
N ILE A 406 4.13 -3.41 20.99
CA ILE A 406 3.39 -2.51 20.10
C ILE A 406 1.99 -2.35 20.68
N ASN A 407 1.61 -1.14 21.08
CA ASN A 407 0.27 -0.83 21.57
C ASN A 407 -0.73 -0.79 20.41
N LEU A 408 -1.79 -1.58 20.47
CA LEU A 408 -2.91 -1.47 19.53
C LEU A 408 -3.94 -0.48 20.08
N PRO A 409 -4.58 0.35 19.24
CA PRO A 409 -5.63 1.24 19.73
C PRO A 409 -6.84 0.44 20.24
N PRO A 410 -7.57 0.94 21.24
CA PRO A 410 -8.76 0.26 21.75
C PRO A 410 -9.87 0.26 20.70
N VAL A 411 -10.82 -0.67 20.80
CA VAL A 411 -12.05 -0.69 20.02
C VAL A 411 -13.14 0.01 20.84
N ALA A 412 -13.56 1.20 20.40
CA ALA A 412 -14.67 1.93 21.00
C ALA A 412 -16.01 1.42 20.46
N ASP A 413 -16.97 1.12 21.35
CA ASP A 413 -18.34 0.72 21.00
C ASP A 413 -19.31 1.57 21.80
N ALA A 414 -19.95 2.54 21.15
CA ALA A 414 -20.92 3.45 21.76
C ALA A 414 -22.35 2.87 21.86
N GLY A 415 -22.59 1.67 21.32
CA GLY A 415 -23.94 1.11 21.15
C GLY A 415 -24.51 1.30 19.74
N GLU A 416 -25.58 0.57 19.44
CA GLU A 416 -26.40 0.81 18.25
C GLU A 416 -27.28 2.06 18.42
N ASP A 417 -27.66 2.67 17.30
CA ASP A 417 -28.59 3.80 17.26
C ASP A 417 -29.94 3.46 17.92
N ARG A 418 -30.54 4.45 18.60
CA ARG A 418 -31.74 4.25 19.40
C ARG A 418 -32.85 5.24 19.05
N THR A 419 -34.09 4.75 19.07
CA THR A 419 -35.28 5.59 19.08
C THR A 419 -35.98 5.47 20.43
N VAL A 420 -36.28 6.60 21.08
CA VAL A 420 -36.91 6.66 22.41
C VAL A 420 -38.06 7.68 22.39
N ASP A 421 -39.18 7.34 23.01
CA ASP A 421 -40.34 8.24 23.10
C ASP A 421 -40.21 9.18 24.33
N ILE A 422 -40.74 10.39 24.23
CA ILE A 422 -40.77 11.36 25.35
C ILE A 422 -41.70 10.94 26.51
N ASP A 423 -41.33 11.33 27.72
CA ASP A 423 -42.15 11.21 28.94
C ASP A 423 -43.24 12.31 29.03
N GLU A 424 -44.08 12.25 30.07
CA GLU A 424 -45.14 13.25 30.33
C GLU A 424 -44.60 14.68 30.52
N GLU A 425 -43.29 14.84 30.73
CA GLU A 425 -42.58 16.11 30.90
C GLU A 425 -41.90 16.58 29.59
N GLY A 426 -42.09 15.86 28.48
CA GLY A 426 -41.57 16.19 27.15
C GLY A 426 -40.09 15.88 26.95
N LYS A 427 -39.50 14.98 27.76
CA LYS A 427 -38.08 14.59 27.66
C LYS A 427 -37.90 13.08 27.66
N ALA A 428 -36.75 12.58 27.20
CA ALA A 428 -36.39 11.16 27.31
C ALA A 428 -35.11 11.01 28.15
N THR A 429 -35.08 10.01 29.04
CA THR A 429 -33.86 9.64 29.78
C THR A 429 -33.20 8.47 29.08
N VAL A 430 -31.97 8.63 28.64
CA VAL A 430 -31.22 7.63 27.86
C VAL A 430 -29.91 7.30 28.57
N LEU A 431 -29.61 6.00 28.67
CA LEU A 431 -28.34 5.49 29.16
C LEU A 431 -27.43 5.21 27.95
N LEU A 432 -26.38 6.01 27.80
CA LEU A 432 -25.27 5.75 26.89
C LEU A 432 -24.36 4.70 27.55
N ASP A 433 -23.99 3.67 26.80
CA ASP A 433 -23.24 2.52 27.34
C ASP A 433 -22.10 2.15 26.40
N GLY A 434 -20.89 2.48 26.86
CA GLY A 434 -19.62 2.19 26.21
C GLY A 434 -18.94 0.97 26.80
N GLY A 435 -19.61 0.22 27.68
CA GLY A 435 -19.03 -0.91 28.41
C GLY A 435 -18.66 -2.11 27.53
N ARG A 436 -19.09 -2.13 26.26
CA ARG A 436 -18.68 -3.15 25.27
C ARG A 436 -17.36 -2.81 24.58
N SER A 437 -16.82 -1.61 24.80
CA SER A 437 -15.50 -1.25 24.32
C SER A 437 -14.44 -2.15 24.94
N TYR A 438 -13.41 -2.50 24.18
CA TYR A 438 -12.33 -3.35 24.67
C TYR A 438 -11.00 -2.98 24.05
N ASP A 439 -9.92 -3.34 24.71
CA ASP A 439 -8.56 -3.19 24.22
C ASP A 439 -8.00 -4.59 23.87
N PRO A 440 -7.56 -4.83 22.61
CA PRO A 440 -7.01 -6.12 22.20
C PRO A 440 -5.70 -6.54 22.88
N ASP A 441 -4.83 -5.59 23.28
CA ASP A 441 -3.50 -5.90 23.83
C ASP A 441 -3.22 -5.30 25.22
N GLY A 442 -4.19 -4.56 25.76
CA GLY A 442 -4.12 -3.92 27.07
C GLY A 442 -5.46 -3.84 27.81
N SER A 443 -5.68 -2.72 28.47
CA SER A 443 -6.90 -2.42 29.21
C SER A 443 -7.33 -0.97 29.01
N ILE A 444 -8.63 -0.70 29.09
CA ILE A 444 -9.14 0.66 28.93
C ILE A 444 -8.75 1.53 30.13
N GLY A 445 -8.01 2.60 29.86
CA GLY A 445 -7.61 3.63 30.82
C GLY A 445 -8.67 4.72 31.04
N GLY A 446 -9.57 4.95 30.08
CA GLY A 446 -10.65 5.94 30.23
C GLY A 446 -11.71 5.96 29.13
N TRP A 447 -12.83 6.61 29.45
CA TRP A 447 -13.92 6.91 28.52
C TRP A 447 -14.15 8.43 28.52
N ALA A 448 -14.57 8.98 27.40
CA ALA A 448 -15.04 10.35 27.30
C ALA A 448 -16.22 10.41 26.33
N TRP A 449 -17.38 10.80 26.84
CA TRP A 449 -18.58 11.03 26.06
C TRP A 449 -18.68 12.50 25.69
N GLU A 450 -18.86 12.79 24.41
CA GLU A 450 -19.05 14.13 23.85
C GLU A 450 -20.42 14.22 23.18
N ASP A 451 -21.09 15.36 23.26
CA ASP A 451 -22.27 15.63 22.44
C ASP A 451 -21.88 16.05 21.00
N GLY A 452 -22.87 16.22 20.13
CA GLY A 452 -22.67 16.65 18.73
C GLY A 452 -22.01 18.04 18.56
N SER A 453 -21.81 18.81 19.65
CA SER A 453 -21.06 20.07 19.63
C SER A 453 -19.61 19.92 20.11
N GLY A 454 -19.19 18.70 20.45
CA GLY A 454 -17.86 18.39 20.99
C GLY A 454 -17.72 18.70 22.48
N ARG A 455 -18.81 18.93 23.21
CA ARG A 455 -18.76 19.15 24.66
C ARG A 455 -18.75 17.82 25.40
N VAL A 456 -17.77 17.63 26.29
CA VAL A 456 -17.73 16.45 27.18
C VAL A 456 -18.92 16.46 28.14
N ILE A 457 -19.70 15.38 28.10
CA ILE A 457 -20.90 15.14 28.92
C ILE A 457 -20.69 14.08 30.00
N GLY A 458 -19.61 13.29 29.94
CA GLY A 458 -19.22 12.34 30.97
C GLY A 458 -17.93 11.59 30.65
N ASP A 459 -17.33 10.98 31.66
CA ASP A 459 -16.02 10.28 31.61
C ASP A 459 -16.09 8.81 32.07
N ALA A 460 -17.30 8.32 32.33
CA ALA A 460 -17.56 6.93 32.71
C ALA A 460 -17.95 6.09 31.49
N SER A 461 -17.77 4.77 31.60
CA SER A 461 -18.24 3.82 30.58
C SER A 461 -19.76 3.91 30.35
N GLN A 462 -20.52 4.33 31.36
CA GLN A 462 -21.96 4.53 31.27
C GLN A 462 -22.37 5.94 31.73
N VAL A 463 -23.11 6.66 30.89
CA VAL A 463 -23.57 8.03 31.18
C VAL A 463 -25.07 8.14 30.95
N ARG A 464 -25.80 8.72 31.91
CA ARG A 464 -27.23 9.01 31.76
C ARG A 464 -27.43 10.45 31.29
N VAL A 465 -28.14 10.62 30.18
CA VAL A 465 -28.49 11.93 29.60
C VAL A 465 -30.00 12.11 29.56
N ARG A 466 -30.44 13.38 29.62
CA ARG A 466 -31.86 13.74 29.51
C ARG A 466 -32.06 14.67 28.32
N LEU A 467 -32.80 14.17 27.32
CA LEU A 467 -32.86 14.73 25.97
C LEU A 467 -34.26 15.28 25.67
N SER A 468 -34.34 16.38 24.92
CA SER A 468 -35.59 16.88 24.34
C SER A 468 -35.90 16.16 23.03
N GLY A 469 -37.13 16.29 22.52
CA GLY A 469 -37.48 15.81 21.16
C GLY A 469 -36.50 16.31 20.09
N GLY A 470 -36.13 15.43 19.16
CA GLY A 470 -35.13 15.70 18.13
C GLY A 470 -34.08 14.59 18.00
N VAL A 471 -33.12 14.79 17.10
CA VAL A 471 -31.99 13.87 16.88
C VAL A 471 -30.79 14.39 17.66
N HIS A 472 -30.20 13.52 18.49
CA HIS A 472 -29.00 13.82 19.28
C HIS A 472 -27.91 12.84 18.90
N VAL A 473 -26.71 13.34 18.61
CA VAL A 473 -25.53 12.53 18.29
C VAL A 473 -24.55 12.62 19.46
N PHE A 474 -24.00 11.48 19.85
CA PHE A 474 -22.96 11.38 20.88
C PHE A 474 -21.74 10.64 20.34
N HIS A 475 -20.57 11.07 20.78
CA HIS A 475 -19.29 10.46 20.46
C HIS A 475 -18.70 9.88 21.73
N LEU A 476 -18.33 8.61 21.71
CA LEU A 476 -17.55 7.96 22.74
C LEU A 476 -16.10 7.91 22.28
N THR A 477 -15.20 8.52 23.05
CA THR A 477 -13.75 8.30 22.94
C THR A 477 -13.32 7.34 24.02
N VAL A 478 -12.59 6.30 23.66
CA VAL A 478 -12.02 5.31 24.58
C VAL A 478 -10.50 5.40 24.48
N THR A 479 -9.83 5.48 25.62
CA THR A 479 -8.37 5.55 25.70
C THR A 479 -7.84 4.33 26.45
N ASP A 480 -6.81 3.68 25.92
CA ASP A 480 -6.16 2.53 26.56
C ASP A 480 -5.19 2.93 27.69
N ASP A 481 -4.57 1.95 28.32
CA ASP A 481 -3.60 2.12 29.41
C ASP A 481 -2.22 2.63 28.94
N ARG A 482 -1.97 2.69 27.63
CA ARG A 482 -0.72 3.18 27.04
C ARG A 482 -0.88 4.47 26.23
N GLY A 483 -2.07 5.06 26.23
CA GLY A 483 -2.40 6.38 25.70
C GLY A 483 -2.94 6.43 24.26
N ALA A 484 -3.17 5.30 23.57
CA ALA A 484 -3.88 5.35 22.28
C ALA A 484 -5.39 5.43 22.50
N SER A 485 -6.11 5.94 21.50
CA SER A 485 -7.55 6.17 21.62
C SER A 485 -8.30 5.90 20.33
N SER A 486 -9.58 5.57 20.47
CA SER A 486 -10.52 5.32 19.37
C SER A 486 -11.85 5.99 19.66
N LYS A 487 -12.61 6.30 18.61
CA LYS A 487 -13.90 6.97 18.68
C LYS A 487 -15.02 6.12 18.09
N SER A 488 -16.19 6.19 18.69
CA SER A 488 -17.42 5.55 18.23
C SER A 488 -18.59 6.52 18.36
N THR A 489 -19.58 6.43 17.49
CA THR A 489 -20.70 7.37 17.43
C THR A 489 -22.01 6.63 17.63
N ILE A 490 -22.94 7.25 18.38
CA ILE A 490 -24.31 6.77 18.55
C ILE A 490 -25.30 7.91 18.32
N THR A 491 -26.34 7.62 17.54
CA THR A 491 -27.46 8.53 17.29
C THR A 491 -28.68 8.12 18.10
N VAL A 492 -29.25 9.10 18.82
CA VAL A 492 -30.47 8.92 19.61
C VAL A 492 -31.56 9.83 19.05
N GLN A 493 -32.58 9.21 18.45
CA GLN A 493 -33.78 9.89 17.99
C GLN A 493 -34.84 9.89 19.09
N VAL A 494 -35.21 11.08 19.56
CA VAL A 494 -36.25 11.28 20.56
C VAL A 494 -37.52 11.80 19.89
N ARG A 495 -38.63 11.06 20.00
CA ARG A 495 -39.89 11.37 19.32
C ARG A 495 -41.09 11.54 20.26
#